data_AF-A0A968IKD1-F1
#
_entry.id   AF-A0A968IKD1-F1
#
_cell.length_a   1.000
_cell.length_b   1.000
_cell.length_c   1.000
_cell.angle_alpha   90.00
_cell.angle_beta   90.00
_cell.angle_gamma   90.00
#
_symmetry.space_group_name_H-M   'P 1'
#
loop_
_entity.id
_entity.type
_entity.pdbx_description
1 polymer ?
#
loop_
_entity_poly.entity_id
_entity_poly.type
_entity_poly.pdbx_seq_one_letter_code
_entity_poly.pdbx_strand_id
1 'polypeptide(L)'
;MSRYPLLKPAEEIELARQVRFLVSAEEQRDQLVEELGRTPKQSELAAKLAVKVSELEQRYKQGRIAKRKMICSNLRLVVSIAHKYPNHKNCSQT
;
A
#
# COMPACT_ATOMS: atom_id res chain seq x y z
N MET A 1 14.05 -0.22 19.99
CA MET A 1 12.76 -0.83 20.42
C MET A 1 11.76 -0.72 19.27
N SER A 2 11.15 -1.84 18.86
CA SER A 2 10.33 -1.92 17.65
C SER A 2 9.01 -1.16 17.79
N ARG A 3 8.87 -0.04 17.07
CA ARG A 3 7.71 0.88 17.15
C ARG A 3 6.40 0.30 16.56
N TYR A 4 6.45 -0.87 15.93
CA TYR A 4 5.28 -1.51 15.32
C TYR A 4 5.24 -3.02 15.64
N PRO A 5 4.15 -3.51 16.28
CA PRO A 5 3.92 -4.94 16.50
C PRO A 5 3.63 -5.66 15.17
N LEU A 6 3.85 -6.99 15.16
CA LEU A 6 3.45 -7.85 14.03
C LEU A 6 1.94 -7.72 13.80
N LEU A 7 1.53 -7.56 12.54
CA LEU A 7 0.11 -7.47 12.19
C LEU A 7 -0.58 -8.80 12.50
N LYS A 8 -1.76 -8.74 13.10
CA LYS A 8 -2.64 -9.91 13.18
C LYS A 8 -3.17 -10.26 11.79
N PRO A 9 -3.47 -11.54 11.49
CA PRO A 9 -4.02 -11.93 10.19
C PRO A 9 -5.28 -11.15 9.80
N ALA A 10 -6.17 -10.88 10.76
CA ALA A 10 -7.37 -10.07 10.54
C ALA A 10 -7.04 -8.60 10.16
N GLU A 11 -6.04 -8.01 10.81
CA GLU A 11 -5.58 -6.65 10.46
C GLU A 11 -4.94 -6.63 9.07
N GLU A 12 -4.18 -7.65 8.71
CA GLU A 12 -3.56 -7.74 7.38
C GLU A 12 -4.61 -7.79 6.26
N ILE A 13 -5.69 -8.56 6.44
CA ILE A 13 -6.80 -8.63 5.48
C ILE A 13 -7.48 -7.27 5.33
N GLU A 14 -7.73 -6.57 6.44
CA GLU A 14 -8.38 -5.26 6.41
C GLU A 14 -7.49 -4.20 5.73
N LEU A 15 -6.20 -4.18 6.06
CA LEU A 15 -5.23 -3.29 5.42
C LEU A 15 -5.10 -3.60 3.91
N ALA A 16 -5.08 -4.89 3.54
CA ALA A 16 -5.04 -5.31 2.15
C ALA A 16 -6.27 -4.84 1.37
N ARG A 17 -7.47 -4.87 1.97
CA ARG A 17 -8.69 -4.31 1.36
C ARG A 17 -8.56 -2.80 1.11
N GLN A 18 -8.03 -2.05 2.08
CA GLN A 18 -7.82 -0.60 1.94
C GLN A 18 -6.77 -0.26 0.87
N VAL A 19 -5.69 -1.05 0.78
CA VAL A 19 -4.67 -0.87 -0.26
C VAL A 19 -5.22 -1.25 -1.64
N ARG A 20 -6.01 -2.32 -1.74
CA ARG A 20 -6.65 -2.74 -3.00
C ARG A 20 -7.62 -1.68 -3.53
N PHE A 21 -8.38 -1.03 -2.63
CA PHE A 21 -9.21 0.11 -3.01
C PHE A 21 -8.36 1.26 -3.59
N LEU A 22 -7.22 1.57 -2.97
CA LEU A 22 -6.29 2.59 -3.45
C LEU A 22 -5.78 2.31 -4.85
N VAL A 23 -5.36 1.06 -5.12
CA VAL A 23 -4.88 0.62 -6.44
C VAL A 23 -6.00 0.74 -7.46
N SER A 24 -7.21 0.25 -7.14
CA SER A 24 -8.36 0.35 -8.04
C SER A 24 -8.75 1.80 -8.34
N ALA A 25 -8.64 2.70 -7.35
CA ALA A 25 -8.86 4.13 -7.55
C ALA A 25 -7.79 4.76 -8.45
N GLU A 26 -6.52 4.35 -8.34
CA GLU A 26 -5.45 4.78 -9.24
C GLU A 26 -5.67 4.26 -10.67
N GLU A 27 -6.05 2.99 -10.85
CA GLU A 27 -6.38 2.43 -12.17
C GLU A 27 -7.52 3.20 -12.85
N GLN A 28 -8.59 3.49 -12.12
CA GLN A 28 -9.71 4.30 -12.63
C GLN A 28 -9.29 5.72 -12.99
N ARG A 29 -8.36 6.29 -12.21
CA ARG A 29 -7.80 7.60 -12.49
C ARG A 29 -6.95 7.56 -13.76
N ASP A 30 -6.14 6.54 -13.95
CA ASP A 30 -5.28 6.41 -15.12
C ASP A 30 -6.12 6.15 -16.39
N GLN A 31 -7.18 5.33 -16.30
CA GLN A 31 -8.18 5.19 -17.36
C GLN A 31 -8.81 6.54 -17.74
N LEU A 32 -9.21 7.34 -16.75
CA LEU A 32 -9.72 8.69 -16.99
C LEU A 32 -8.69 9.63 -17.63
N VAL A 33 -7.40 9.50 -17.28
CA VAL A 33 -6.32 10.26 -17.92
C VAL A 33 -6.22 9.90 -19.40
N GLU A 34 -6.31 8.61 -19.73
CA GLU A 34 -6.32 8.13 -21.12
C GLU A 34 -7.57 8.59 -21.87
N GLU A 35 -8.75 8.51 -21.25
CA GLU A 35 -10.03 8.96 -21.84
C GLU A 35 -10.08 10.48 -22.09
N LEU A 36 -9.58 11.28 -21.13
CA LEU A 36 -9.70 12.75 -21.17
C LEU A 36 -8.46 13.46 -21.71
N GLY A 37 -7.33 12.76 -21.84
CA GLY A 37 -6.03 13.34 -22.22
C GLY A 37 -5.48 14.35 -21.22
N ARG A 38 -6.01 14.39 -19.99
CA ARG A 38 -5.64 15.34 -18.92
C ARG A 38 -5.77 14.70 -17.55
N THR A 39 -5.17 15.31 -16.54
CA THR A 39 -5.36 14.90 -15.14
C THR A 39 -6.84 15.05 -14.74
N PRO A 40 -7.54 13.96 -14.37
CA PRO A 40 -8.94 14.04 -13.96
C PRO A 40 -9.07 14.76 -12.62
N LYS A 41 -10.16 15.48 -12.43
CA LYS A 41 -10.48 16.09 -11.13
C LYS A 41 -10.92 15.02 -10.14
N GLN A 42 -10.70 15.27 -8.85
CA GLN A 42 -11.19 14.36 -7.80
C GLN A 42 -12.70 14.16 -7.87
N SER A 43 -13.47 15.16 -8.30
CA SER A 43 -14.92 15.03 -8.52
C SER A 43 -15.28 14.04 -9.62
N GLU A 44 -14.49 13.98 -10.71
CA GLU A 44 -14.71 13.05 -11.82
C GLU A 44 -14.36 11.61 -11.40
N LEU A 45 -13.26 11.45 -10.65
CA LEU A 45 -12.88 10.16 -10.08
C LEU A 45 -13.89 9.67 -9.03
N ALA A 46 -14.38 10.57 -8.18
CA ALA A 46 -15.41 10.28 -7.18
C ALA A 46 -16.73 9.85 -7.86
N ALA A 47 -17.09 10.51 -8.97
CA ALA A 47 -18.26 10.14 -9.77
C ALA A 47 -18.11 8.74 -10.40
N LYS A 48 -16.95 8.42 -10.99
CA LYS A 48 -16.67 7.07 -11.55
C LYS A 48 -16.69 5.98 -10.47
N LEU A 49 -16.19 6.28 -9.28
CA LEU A 49 -16.18 5.36 -8.13
C LEU A 49 -17.49 5.34 -7.33
N ALA A 50 -18.51 6.11 -7.75
CA ALA A 50 -19.79 6.26 -7.06
C ALA A 50 -19.66 6.62 -5.57
N VAL A 51 -18.68 7.45 -5.22
CA VAL A 51 -18.42 7.93 -3.85
C VAL A 51 -18.42 9.44 -3.78
N LYS A 52 -18.63 10.00 -2.59
CA LYS A 52 -18.47 11.45 -2.38
C LYS A 52 -16.99 11.82 -2.40
N VAL A 53 -16.67 13.04 -2.85
CA VAL A 53 -15.28 13.56 -2.85
C VAL A 53 -14.64 13.51 -1.46
N SER A 54 -15.37 13.93 -0.42
CA SER A 54 -14.88 13.86 0.97
C SER A 54 -14.61 12.44 1.44
N GLU A 55 -15.41 11.47 0.98
CA GLU A 55 -15.19 10.07 1.32
C GLU A 55 -14.02 9.46 0.53
N LEU A 56 -13.86 9.88 -0.72
CA LEU A 56 -12.70 9.51 -1.54
C LEU A 56 -11.41 9.98 -0.87
N GLU A 57 -11.32 11.23 -0.42
CA GLU A 57 -10.17 11.76 0.31
C GLU A 57 -9.88 10.97 1.59
N GLN A 58 -10.92 10.64 2.35
CA GLN A 58 -10.78 9.84 3.57
C GLN A 58 -10.25 8.43 3.26
N ARG A 59 -10.78 7.77 2.22
CA ARG A 59 -10.31 6.45 1.79
C ARG A 59 -8.87 6.49 1.27
N TYR A 60 -8.48 7.54 0.53
CA TYR A 60 -7.09 7.76 0.13
C TYR A 60 -6.16 7.90 1.34
N LYS A 61 -6.57 8.69 2.35
CA LYS A 61 -5.80 8.85 3.58
C LYS A 61 -5.65 7.53 4.34
N GLN A 62 -6.74 6.79 4.50
CA GLN A 62 -6.74 5.47 5.15
C GLN A 62 -5.86 4.48 4.39
N GLY A 63 -6.01 4.38 3.07
CA GLY A 63 -5.18 3.52 2.24
C GLY A 63 -3.70 3.84 2.31
N ARG A 64 -3.31 5.13 2.37
CA ARG A 64 -1.89 5.54 2.53
C ARG A 64 -1.33 5.11 3.87
N ILE A 65 -2.12 5.26 4.94
CA ILE A 65 -1.76 4.78 6.27
C ILE A 65 -1.65 3.25 6.25
N ALA A 66 -2.59 2.56 5.60
CA ALA A 66 -2.59 1.11 5.50
C ALA A 66 -1.39 0.57 4.74
N LYS A 67 -1.05 1.17 3.60
CA LYS A 67 0.15 0.84 2.81
C LYS A 67 1.42 1.02 3.64
N ARG A 68 1.54 2.12 4.38
CA ARG A 68 2.67 2.35 5.31
C ARG A 68 2.71 1.29 6.41
N LYS A 69 1.58 0.98 7.04
CA LYS A 69 1.49 -0.02 8.11
C LYS A 69 1.88 -1.42 7.60
N MET A 70 1.38 -1.83 6.43
CA MET A 70 1.77 -3.09 5.78
C MET A 70 3.27 -3.14 5.48
N ILE A 71 3.84 -2.09 4.86
CA ILE A 71 5.28 -2.05 4.55
C ILE A 71 6.11 -2.11 5.84
N CYS A 72 5.78 -1.31 6.86
CA CYS A 72 6.51 -1.30 8.13
C CYS A 72 6.47 -2.67 8.83
N SER A 73 5.35 -3.38 8.77
CA SER A 73 5.23 -4.72 9.35
C SER A 73 5.93 -5.79 8.51
N ASN A 74 5.88 -5.71 7.18
CA ASN A 74 6.53 -6.67 6.27
C ASN A 74 8.05 -6.49 6.17
N LEU A 75 8.58 -5.27 6.33
CA LEU A 75 10.03 -5.04 6.44
C LEU A 75 10.64 -5.84 7.61
N ARG A 76 9.89 -6.05 8.69
CA ARG A 76 10.35 -6.88 9.82
C ARG A 76 10.36 -8.37 9.49
N LEU A 77 9.39 -8.86 8.71
CA LEU A 77 9.40 -10.24 8.20
C LEU A 77 10.65 -10.47 7.34
N VAL A 78 10.93 -9.56 6.39
CA VAL A 78 12.12 -9.63 5.53
C VAL A 78 13.41 -9.57 6.37
N VAL A 79 13.50 -8.70 7.37
CA VAL A 79 14.68 -8.61 8.26
C VAL A 79 14.83 -9.85 9.15
N SER A 80 13.75 -10.43 9.67
CA SER A 80 13.78 -11.67 10.45
C SER A 80 14.15 -12.89 9.59
N ILE A 81 13.73 -12.93 8.33
CA ILE A 81 14.16 -13.94 7.36
C ILE A 81 15.63 -13.70 6.97
N ALA A 82 16.04 -12.45 6.70
CA ALA A 82 17.41 -12.10 6.34
C ALA A 82 18.41 -12.41 7.47
N HIS A 83 18.04 -12.23 8.74
CA HIS A 83 18.86 -12.70 9.87
C HIS A 83 18.92 -14.23 9.98
N LYS A 84 17.93 -14.96 9.43
CA LYS A 84 17.90 -16.43 9.40
C LYS A 84 18.77 -17.01 8.27
N TYR A 85 19.11 -16.19 7.29
CA TYR A 85 20.13 -16.48 6.27
C TYR A 85 21.33 -15.56 6.50
N PRO A 86 22.17 -15.80 7.53
CA PRO A 86 23.46 -15.15 7.57
C PRO A 86 24.17 -15.54 6.27
N ASN A 87 24.49 -14.53 5.45
CA ASN A 87 25.35 -14.72 4.29
C ASN A 87 26.58 -15.50 4.79
N HIS A 88 26.75 -16.75 4.37
CA HIS A 88 28.01 -17.46 4.47
C HIS A 88 29.02 -16.72 3.60
N LYS A 89 29.56 -15.62 4.11
CA LYS A 89 30.80 -15.05 3.61
C LYS A 89 31.92 -15.98 4.06
N ASN A 90 32.11 -17.05 3.31
CA ASN A 90 33.36 -17.78 3.26
C ASN A 90 33.63 -18.13 1.80
N CYS A 91 34.33 -17.22 1.12
CA CYS A 91 35.29 -17.63 0.11
C CYS A 91 36.49 -16.67 0.21
N SER A 92 37.36 -17.05 1.14
CA SER A 92 38.81 -16.95 1.17
C SER A 92 39.47 -15.69 0.61
N GLN A 93 40.19 -15.02 1.52
CA GLN A 93 41.49 -14.46 1.21
C GLN A 93 42.34 -15.52 0.47
N THR A 94 42.78 -15.18 -0.74
CA THR A 94 44.05 -15.63 -1.35
C THR A 94 44.47 -14.56 -2.33
#